data_AF-A0A6V8QKX6-F1
#
_entry.id   AF-A0A6V8QKX6-F1
#
_cell.length_a   1.000
_cell.length_b   1.000
_cell.length_c   1.000
_cell.angle_alpha   90.00
_cell.angle_beta   90.00
_cell.angle_gamma   90.00
#
_symmetry.space_group_name_H-M   'P 1'
#
loop_
_entity.id
_entity.type
_entity.pdbx_description
1 polymer ?
#
loop_
_entity_poly.entity_id
_entity_poly.type
_entity_poly.pdbx_seq_one_letter_code
_entity_poly.pdbx_strand_id
1 'polypeptide(L)'
;MLETFTTLAPQARLTQQYGGTLGVILFNGSASSLVRLLAVPVRPAPIWIPPVDGLDHAQFEQPAPLLDLPIELLWRIFQHAGTIQDVLGLGLAYPSLRGIAQRQLQDHFRQLFGRWANHNIVCAGEYVEAHDFPPGLFSIEDLEVLRQREHQAYSEDTEETIWIAPTSLHDFTSGGVSDIQKEPCMRGEIFRLREYLSMREWCTSADMVNIGLRPRSDREFFPTNEPWILRNLTQKQFVRAEAIALKPEFIHGPDINILGFSEVLLSRICWSSSPAFGIEDPTNICRGVWAGHRFDITTLARHREKTAGENDWVDVSDEVAQEIATIWQSNLGADWREFLCEFG
;
A
#
# COMPACT_ATOMS: atom_id res chain seq x y z
N MET A 1 5.53 -24.41 -19.21
CA MET A 1 6.13 -23.21 -18.61
C MET A 1 5.26 -22.85 -17.42
N LEU A 2 5.82 -22.45 -16.28
CA LEU A 2 5.02 -22.06 -15.12
C LEU A 2 4.56 -20.61 -15.35
N GLU A 3 3.26 -20.35 -15.23
CA GLU A 3 2.72 -19.01 -15.39
C GLU A 3 3.08 -18.13 -14.18
N THR A 4 3.56 -16.92 -14.46
CA THR A 4 3.84 -15.92 -13.45
C THR A 4 2.61 -15.03 -13.24
N PHE A 5 2.33 -14.68 -11.98
CA PHE A 5 1.25 -13.79 -11.59
C PHE A 5 1.82 -12.49 -11.01
N THR A 6 1.23 -11.37 -11.42
CA THR A 6 1.59 -10.03 -10.92
C THR A 6 0.34 -9.25 -10.58
N THR A 7 0.33 -8.60 -9.40
CA THR A 7 -0.79 -7.73 -9.02
C THR A 7 -0.63 -6.35 -9.65
N LEU A 8 -1.74 -5.81 -10.15
CA LEU A 8 -1.82 -4.59 -10.93
C LEU A 8 -2.97 -3.72 -10.42
N ALA A 9 -2.80 -2.40 -10.53
CA ALA A 9 -3.89 -1.43 -10.53
C ALA A 9 -3.85 -0.64 -11.86
N PRO A 10 -4.37 -1.22 -12.97
CA PRO A 10 -4.14 -0.72 -14.33
C PRO A 10 -4.59 0.73 -14.56
N GLN A 11 -5.75 1.11 -14.03
CA GLN A 11 -6.26 2.49 -14.16
C GLN A 11 -5.40 3.52 -13.42
N ALA A 12 -4.77 3.11 -12.31
CA ALA A 12 -3.84 3.94 -11.58
C ALA A 12 -2.42 3.91 -12.17
N ARG A 13 -2.19 3.09 -13.22
CA ARG A 13 -0.88 2.80 -13.79
C ARG A 13 0.11 2.33 -12.73
N LEU A 14 -0.30 1.42 -11.86
CA LEU A 14 0.55 0.85 -10.82
C LEU A 14 0.69 -0.65 -11.01
N THR A 15 1.90 -1.17 -10.81
CA THR A 15 2.19 -2.61 -10.81
C THR A 15 3.04 -2.96 -9.59
N GLN A 16 2.88 -4.16 -9.03
CA GLN A 16 3.80 -4.63 -7.99
C GLN A 16 5.19 -4.90 -8.57
N GLN A 17 6.22 -4.70 -7.75
CA GLN A 17 7.60 -4.99 -8.11
C GLN A 17 7.89 -6.48 -8.33
N TYR A 18 7.18 -7.34 -7.61
CA TYR A 18 7.45 -8.77 -7.60
C TYR A 18 6.19 -9.54 -8.01
N GLY A 19 6.40 -10.53 -8.87
CA GLY A 19 5.42 -11.55 -9.21
C GLY A 19 5.96 -12.94 -8.87
N GLY A 20 5.18 -13.96 -9.14
CA GLY A 20 5.60 -15.35 -8.96
C GLY A 20 4.50 -16.32 -9.36
N THR A 21 4.78 -17.61 -9.28
CA THR A 21 3.72 -18.61 -9.45
C THR A 21 2.69 -18.46 -8.34
N LEU A 22 1.40 -18.60 -8.67
CA LEU A 22 0.31 -18.34 -7.72
C LEU A 22 0.43 -19.14 -6.41
N GLY A 23 0.75 -20.43 -6.48
CA GLY A 23 0.95 -21.24 -5.27
C GLY A 23 2.07 -20.73 -4.36
N VAL A 24 3.15 -20.20 -4.93
CA VAL A 24 4.24 -19.61 -4.12
C VAL A 24 3.75 -18.35 -3.44
N ILE A 25 3.22 -17.38 -4.20
CA ILE A 25 2.84 -16.07 -3.64
C ILE A 25 1.69 -16.16 -2.63
N LEU A 26 0.81 -17.15 -2.77
CA LEU A 26 -0.33 -17.37 -1.89
C LEU A 26 0.07 -18.00 -0.54
N PHE A 27 1.06 -18.89 -0.53
CA PHE A 27 1.39 -19.69 0.66
C PHE A 27 2.67 -19.26 1.41
N ASN A 28 3.51 -18.39 0.83
CA ASN A 28 4.80 -18.02 1.43
C ASN A 28 4.83 -16.63 2.11
N GLY A 29 3.70 -15.92 2.14
CA GLY A 29 3.59 -14.58 2.72
C GLY A 29 4.10 -13.42 1.85
N SER A 30 4.55 -13.68 0.61
CA SER A 30 4.96 -12.62 -0.35
C SER A 30 3.86 -11.60 -0.63
N ALA A 31 2.59 -11.99 -0.45
CA ALA A 31 1.42 -11.16 -0.68
C ALA A 31 1.23 -10.04 0.35
N SER A 32 1.93 -10.11 1.50
CA SER A 32 1.80 -9.16 2.62
C SER A 32 1.96 -7.68 2.23
N SER A 33 2.78 -7.39 1.22
CA SER A 33 2.95 -6.04 0.68
C SER A 33 1.64 -5.39 0.19
N LEU A 34 0.64 -6.18 -0.25
CA LEU A 34 -0.68 -5.68 -0.64
C LEU A 34 -1.42 -5.01 0.52
N VAL A 35 -1.24 -5.51 1.74
CA VAL A 35 -1.85 -4.91 2.94
C VAL A 35 -1.38 -3.46 3.08
N ARG A 36 -0.07 -3.20 2.94
CA ARG A 36 0.50 -1.84 3.02
C ARG A 36 0.06 -0.92 1.89
N LEU A 37 -0.17 -1.49 0.70
CA LEU A 37 -0.65 -0.75 -0.46
C LEU A 37 -2.14 -0.37 -0.35
N LEU A 38 -2.95 -1.12 0.40
CA LEU A 38 -4.40 -0.92 0.53
C LEU A 38 -4.83 -0.33 1.87
N ALA A 39 -4.03 -0.47 2.92
CA ALA A 39 -4.35 0.03 4.26
C ALA A 39 -4.31 1.55 4.31
N VAL A 40 -5.45 2.14 4.67
CA VAL A 40 -5.62 3.58 4.80
C VAL A 40 -5.09 4.01 6.18
N PRO A 41 -3.96 4.73 6.24
CA PRO A 41 -3.31 5.06 7.50
C PRO A 41 -4.21 5.89 8.40
N VAL A 42 -4.10 5.63 9.71
CA VAL A 42 -4.72 6.43 10.75
C VAL A 42 -3.85 7.64 11.02
N ARG A 43 -4.47 8.82 11.19
CA ARG A 43 -3.71 9.97 11.67
C ARG A 43 -3.36 9.66 13.12
N PRO A 44 -2.07 9.55 13.48
CA PRO A 44 -1.71 9.36 14.87
C PRO A 44 -2.33 10.51 15.66
N ALA A 45 -2.84 10.22 16.87
CA ALA A 45 -3.17 11.30 17.81
C ALA A 45 -1.94 12.22 17.90
N PRO A 46 -2.11 13.55 17.94
CA PRO A 46 -0.97 14.44 18.02
C PRO A 46 -0.12 13.98 19.21
N ILE A 47 1.09 13.49 18.93
CA ILE A 47 2.07 13.29 19.98
C ILE A 47 2.17 14.67 20.61
N TRP A 48 1.82 14.78 21.88
CA TRP A 48 2.04 16.01 22.62
C TRP A 48 3.54 16.27 22.53
N ILE A 49 3.92 17.18 21.63
CA ILE A 49 5.22 17.80 21.63
C ILE A 49 5.04 18.84 22.74
N PRO A 50 5.74 18.70 23.89
CA PRO A 50 5.77 19.79 24.84
C PRO A 50 6.09 21.06 24.05
N PRO A 51 5.45 22.21 24.34
CA PRO A 51 6.01 23.47 23.86
C PRO A 51 7.50 23.43 24.21
N VAL A 52 8.34 23.76 23.22
CA VAL A 52 9.77 23.88 23.46
C VAL A 52 9.92 25.05 24.43
N ASP A 53 9.85 24.76 25.72
CA ASP A 53 10.20 25.68 26.78
C ASP A 53 11.69 25.96 26.60
N GLY A 54 11.99 27.20 26.22
CA GLY A 54 13.32 27.66 25.91
C GLY A 54 13.54 27.86 24.42
N LEU A 55 13.05 28.98 23.90
CA LEU A 55 13.78 29.72 22.87
C LEU A 55 15.13 30.12 23.47
N ASP A 56 16.10 29.20 23.47
CA ASP A 56 17.49 29.64 23.51
C ASP A 56 17.73 30.33 22.18
N HIS A 57 17.61 31.65 22.22
CA HIS A 57 17.96 32.56 21.16
C HIS A 57 19.43 32.32 20.81
N ALA A 58 19.69 31.45 19.84
CA ALA A 58 20.85 31.63 18.99
C ALA A 58 20.69 33.03 18.39
N GLN A 59 21.51 33.96 18.88
CA GLN A 59 21.52 35.36 18.50
C GLN A 59 21.89 35.46 17.02
N PHE A 60 20.91 35.32 16.13
CA PHE A 60 20.98 35.94 14.82
C PHE A 60 20.70 37.41 15.05
N GLU A 61 21.71 38.27 14.80
CA GLU A 61 21.65 39.71 15.08
C GLU A 61 20.50 40.43 14.36
N GLN A 62 19.83 39.78 13.40
CA GLN A 62 18.49 40.13 12.91
C GLN A 62 17.73 38.86 12.51
N PRO A 63 16.46 38.65 12.93
CA PRO A 63 15.65 37.54 12.41
C PRO A 63 15.46 37.70 10.90
N ALA A 64 15.58 36.61 10.15
CA ALA A 64 15.38 36.64 8.71
C ALA A 64 13.96 37.16 8.39
N PRO A 65 13.77 38.08 7.41
CA PRO A 65 12.45 38.65 7.07
C PRO A 65 11.38 37.60 6.74
N LEU A 66 11.81 36.40 6.35
CA LEU A 66 10.94 35.25 6.12
C LEU A 66 10.19 34.82 7.38
N LEU A 67 10.82 34.93 8.56
CA LEU A 67 10.25 34.52 9.85
C LEU A 67 9.24 35.52 10.41
N ASP A 68 9.17 36.73 9.85
CA ASP A 68 8.16 37.74 10.19
C ASP A 68 6.82 37.49 9.47
N LEU A 69 6.78 36.53 8.54
CA LEU A 69 5.55 36.16 7.87
C LEU A 69 4.62 35.38 8.83
N PRO A 70 3.28 35.61 8.74
CA PRO A 70 2.30 34.76 9.41
C PRO A 70 2.54 33.27 9.11
N ILE A 71 2.27 32.42 10.12
CA ILE A 71 2.53 30.97 10.06
C ILE A 71 1.80 30.30 8.88
N GLU A 72 0.66 30.84 8.45
CA GLU A 72 -0.12 30.38 7.32
C GLU A 72 0.60 30.63 5.98
N LEU A 73 1.32 31.74 5.85
CA LEU A 73 2.12 32.05 4.67
C LEU A 73 3.38 31.19 4.63
N LEU A 74 4.04 31.02 5.77
CA LEU A 74 5.15 30.08 5.92
C LEU A 74 4.73 28.65 5.56
N TRP A 75 3.54 28.22 6.00
CA TRP A 75 2.99 26.92 5.64
C TRP A 75 2.74 26.79 4.13
N ARG A 76 2.15 27.79 3.49
CA ARG A 76 1.97 27.78 2.01
C ARG A 76 3.30 27.75 1.28
N ILE A 77 4.30 28.51 1.70
CA ILE A 77 5.64 28.48 1.12
C ILE A 77 6.21 27.06 1.23
N PHE A 78 6.04 26.40 2.37
CA PHE A 78 6.47 25.01 2.58
C PHE A 78 5.66 24.00 1.76
N GLN A 79 4.39 24.25 1.46
CA GLN A 79 3.63 23.40 0.53
C GLN A 79 4.12 23.51 -0.91
N HIS A 80 4.75 24.64 -1.26
CA HIS A 80 5.39 24.86 -2.55
C HIS A 80 6.90 24.61 -2.52
N ALA A 81 7.49 24.33 -1.35
CA ALA A 81 8.89 23.96 -1.21
C ALA A 81 9.08 22.56 -1.79
N GLY A 82 10.05 22.42 -2.71
CA GLY A 82 10.19 21.30 -3.64
C GLY A 82 9.96 19.90 -3.05
N THR A 83 11.04 19.28 -2.57
CA THR A 83 11.03 17.90 -2.09
C THR A 83 10.92 17.83 -0.56
N ILE A 84 10.56 16.67 -0.01
CA ILE A 84 10.57 16.46 1.44
C ILE A 84 11.96 16.75 2.05
N GLN A 85 13.04 16.53 1.29
CA GLN A 85 14.40 16.88 1.70
C GLN A 85 14.57 18.40 1.91
N ASP A 86 13.98 19.23 1.04
CA ASP A 86 14.05 20.69 1.13
C ASP A 86 13.27 21.18 2.36
N VAL A 87 12.09 20.61 2.58
CA VAL A 87 11.26 20.86 3.78
C VAL A 87 12.04 20.57 5.06
N LEU A 88 12.71 19.42 5.12
CA LEU A 88 13.53 19.04 6.28
C LEU A 88 14.73 19.98 6.43
N GLY A 89 15.39 20.35 5.32
CA GLY A 89 16.50 21.29 5.33
C GLY A 89 16.09 22.66 5.92
N LEU A 90 14.93 23.18 5.52
CA LEU A 90 14.40 24.43 6.08
C LEU A 90 14.05 24.31 7.57
N GLY A 91 13.42 23.21 7.99
CA GLY A 91 13.10 22.96 9.39
C GLY A 91 14.33 22.78 10.30
N LEU A 92 15.45 22.35 9.71
CA LEU A 92 16.74 22.23 10.39
C LEU A 92 17.47 23.58 10.45
N ALA A 93 17.45 24.36 9.36
CA ALA A 93 18.06 25.68 9.30
C ALA A 93 17.36 26.71 10.21
N TYR A 94 16.04 26.58 10.37
CA TYR A 94 15.22 27.51 11.14
C TYR A 94 14.40 26.77 12.21
N PRO A 95 14.82 26.82 13.50
CA PRO A 95 14.13 26.13 14.59
C PRO A 95 12.65 26.49 14.74
N SER A 96 12.25 27.72 14.40
CA SER A 96 10.85 28.16 14.40
C SER A 96 9.97 27.42 13.38
N LEU A 97 10.55 26.93 12.29
CA LEU A 97 9.85 26.21 11.21
C LEU A 97 9.86 24.69 11.42
N ARG A 98 10.60 24.19 12.42
CA ARG A 98 10.73 22.77 12.75
C ARG A 98 9.37 22.06 12.90
N GLY A 99 8.41 22.71 13.57
CA GLY A 99 7.07 22.14 13.75
C GLY A 99 6.31 21.96 12.43
N ILE A 100 6.53 22.83 11.45
CA ILE A 100 5.94 22.70 10.10
C ILE A 100 6.59 21.51 9.38
N ALA A 101 7.92 21.44 9.39
CA ALA A 101 8.66 20.36 8.75
C ALA A 101 8.29 18.98 9.31
N GLN A 102 8.14 18.86 10.64
CA GLN A 102 7.69 17.63 11.30
C GLN A 102 6.29 17.19 10.84
N ARG A 103 5.34 18.12 10.70
CA ARG A 103 3.99 17.80 10.22
C ARG A 103 4.01 17.34 8.76
N GLN A 104 4.77 18.02 7.90
CA GLN A 104 4.90 17.62 6.50
C GLN A 104 5.63 16.28 6.36
N LEU A 105 6.60 15.98 7.22
CA LEU A 105 7.24 14.67 7.29
C LEU A 105 6.24 13.57 7.68
N GLN A 106 5.35 13.84 8.65
CA GLN A 106 4.28 12.91 9.01
C GLN A 106 3.29 12.68 7.86
N ASP A 107 2.92 13.74 7.13
CA ASP A 107 2.06 13.60 5.95
C ASP A 107 2.76 12.85 4.81
N HIS A 108 4.07 13.08 4.60
CA HIS A 108 4.89 12.34 3.64
C HIS A 108 4.91 10.85 3.97
N PHE A 109 5.17 10.51 5.23
CA PHE A 109 5.12 9.14 5.72
C PHE A 109 3.74 8.50 5.57
N ARG A 110 2.67 9.25 5.84
CA ARG A 110 1.31 8.79 5.63
C ARG A 110 1.02 8.48 4.17
N GLN A 111 1.55 9.27 3.23
CA GLN A 111 1.35 9.08 1.79
C GLN A 111 2.09 7.88 1.21
N LEU A 112 3.02 7.26 1.95
CA LEU A 112 3.66 6.02 1.53
C LEU A 112 2.65 4.86 1.43
N PHE A 113 1.62 4.86 2.27
CA PHE A 113 0.67 3.76 2.41
C PHE A 113 -0.65 4.03 1.72
N GLY A 114 -1.41 2.96 1.43
CA GLY A 114 -2.76 3.09 0.89
C GLY A 114 -2.81 3.63 -0.54
N ARG A 115 -1.70 3.61 -1.29
CA ARG A 115 -1.63 4.12 -2.67
C ARG A 115 -2.55 3.38 -3.65
N TRP A 116 -2.96 2.17 -3.31
CA TRP A 116 -3.88 1.34 -4.11
C TRP A 116 -5.30 1.38 -3.56
N ALA A 117 -5.51 2.02 -2.41
CA ALA A 117 -6.84 2.14 -1.82
C ALA A 117 -7.78 2.84 -2.81
N ASN A 118 -8.98 2.27 -2.99
CA ASN A 118 -10.00 2.74 -3.91
C ASN A 118 -9.62 2.70 -5.41
N HIS A 119 -8.61 1.91 -5.79
CA HIS A 119 -8.31 1.60 -7.19
C HIS A 119 -8.75 0.19 -7.57
N ASN A 120 -9.10 0.00 -8.84
CA ASN A 120 -9.44 -1.32 -9.38
C ASN A 120 -8.16 -2.16 -9.45
N ILE A 121 -8.15 -3.32 -8.79
CA ILE A 121 -6.98 -4.19 -8.70
C ILE A 121 -7.27 -5.58 -9.28
N VAL A 122 -6.25 -6.21 -9.85
CA VAL A 122 -6.31 -7.57 -10.40
C VAL A 122 -4.95 -8.24 -10.20
N CYS A 123 -4.93 -9.55 -9.93
CA CYS A 123 -3.72 -10.36 -9.98
C CYS A 123 -3.70 -11.13 -11.30
N ALA A 124 -2.96 -10.62 -12.29
CA ALA A 124 -3.00 -11.11 -13.65
C ALA A 124 -1.94 -12.19 -13.88
N GLY A 125 -2.33 -13.28 -14.54
CA GLY A 125 -1.41 -14.25 -15.11
C GLY A 125 -0.75 -13.71 -16.39
N GLU A 126 0.48 -14.13 -16.63
CA GLU A 126 1.28 -13.77 -17.81
C GLU A 126 0.61 -14.16 -19.13
N TYR A 127 -0.18 -15.25 -19.16
CA TYR A 127 -0.78 -15.79 -20.37
C TYR A 127 -2.24 -15.35 -20.56
N VAL A 128 -2.67 -14.26 -19.93
CA VAL A 128 -3.96 -13.65 -20.23
C VAL A 128 -3.95 -13.09 -21.65
N GLU A 129 -4.89 -13.57 -22.46
CA GLU A 129 -5.03 -13.16 -23.86
C GLU A 129 -5.36 -11.67 -24.00
N ALA A 130 -4.99 -11.09 -25.13
CA ALA A 130 -5.33 -9.70 -25.42
C ALA A 130 -6.85 -9.49 -25.35
N HIS A 131 -7.27 -8.38 -24.73
CA HIS A 131 -8.66 -7.97 -24.53
C HIS A 131 -9.48 -8.86 -23.57
N ASP A 132 -8.87 -9.84 -22.91
CA ASP A 132 -9.50 -10.64 -21.86
C ASP A 132 -9.37 -9.96 -20.49
N PHE A 133 -10.21 -8.95 -20.26
CA PHE A 133 -10.24 -8.19 -19.01
C PHE A 133 -11.36 -8.67 -18.06
N PRO A 134 -11.12 -8.66 -16.73
CA PRO A 134 -12.16 -8.87 -15.74
C PRO A 134 -13.34 -7.90 -15.94
N PRO A 135 -14.59 -8.36 -15.73
CA PRO A 135 -15.75 -7.49 -15.78
C PRO A 135 -15.62 -6.31 -14.82
N GLY A 136 -15.85 -5.09 -15.31
CA GLY A 136 -15.79 -3.88 -14.49
C GLY A 136 -14.39 -3.36 -14.19
N LEU A 137 -13.32 -4.00 -14.69
CA LEU A 137 -11.96 -3.45 -14.60
C LEU A 137 -11.78 -2.17 -15.42
N PHE A 138 -12.42 -2.09 -16.59
CA PHE A 138 -12.41 -0.93 -17.46
C PHE A 138 -13.83 -0.59 -17.91
N SER A 139 -14.16 0.70 -17.97
CA SER A 139 -15.32 1.17 -18.71
C SER A 139 -15.05 1.14 -20.22
N ILE A 140 -16.11 1.30 -21.03
CA ILE A 140 -15.97 1.39 -22.49
C ILE A 140 -15.09 2.61 -22.86
N GLU A 141 -15.28 3.73 -22.17
CA GLU A 141 -14.50 4.95 -22.35
C GLU A 141 -13.02 4.72 -22.01
N ASP A 142 -12.73 3.99 -20.93
CA ASP A 142 -11.35 3.66 -20.56
C ASP A 142 -10.66 2.84 -21.67
N LEU A 143 -11.35 1.85 -22.23
CA LEU A 143 -10.81 1.03 -23.32
C LEU A 143 -10.55 1.84 -24.59
N GLU A 144 -11.39 2.82 -24.90
CA GLU A 144 -11.16 3.73 -26.04
C GLU A 144 -9.92 4.59 -25.82
N VAL A 145 -9.73 5.13 -24.61
CA VAL A 145 -8.55 5.92 -24.25
C VAL A 145 -7.28 5.06 -24.28
N LEU A 146 -7.33 3.82 -23.79
CA LEU A 146 -6.20 2.89 -23.80
C LEU A 146 -5.73 2.59 -25.22
N ARG A 147 -6.66 2.39 -26.17
CA ARG A 147 -6.33 2.13 -27.58
C ARG A 147 -5.64 3.29 -28.29
N GLN A 148 -5.76 4.52 -27.77
CA GLN A 148 -5.20 5.72 -28.37
C GLN A 148 -3.84 6.10 -27.78
N ARG A 149 -3.36 5.40 -26.74
CA ARG A 149 -2.14 5.76 -26.01
C ARG A 149 -1.05 4.73 -26.23
N GLU A 150 0.06 5.20 -26.76
CA GLU A 150 1.30 4.44 -26.80
C GLU A 150 2.24 4.89 -25.68
N HIS A 151 2.96 3.92 -25.12
CA HIS A 151 3.88 4.09 -24.01
C HIS A 151 5.25 3.48 -24.38
N GLN A 152 6.29 4.29 -24.56
CA GLN A 152 7.21 4.54 -23.46
C GLN A 152 7.83 3.37 -22.66
N ALA A 153 8.09 2.16 -23.17
CA ALA A 153 8.51 1.03 -22.31
C ALA A 153 9.87 0.42 -22.67
N TYR A 154 10.63 -0.02 -21.65
CA TYR A 154 11.87 -0.78 -21.86
C TYR A 154 11.56 -2.28 -21.88
N SER A 155 11.98 -2.96 -22.94
CA SER A 155 11.86 -4.41 -23.08
C SER A 155 13.16 -5.06 -22.61
N GLU A 156 13.06 -5.91 -21.58
CA GLU A 156 14.21 -6.67 -21.09
C GLU A 156 14.65 -7.75 -22.11
N ASP A 157 13.71 -8.31 -22.87
CA ASP A 157 13.99 -9.37 -23.86
C ASP A 157 14.80 -8.88 -25.06
N THR A 158 14.55 -7.64 -25.48
CA THR A 158 15.20 -7.04 -26.66
C THR A 158 16.25 -6.01 -26.29
N GLU A 159 16.41 -5.69 -25.00
CA GLU A 159 17.25 -4.62 -24.46
C GLU A 159 17.00 -3.23 -25.09
N GLU A 160 15.81 -3.02 -25.65
CA GLU A 160 15.45 -1.82 -26.42
C GLU A 160 14.22 -1.11 -25.84
N THR A 161 14.14 0.19 -26.13
CA THR A 161 12.95 0.97 -25.78
C THR A 161 11.92 0.86 -26.89
N ILE A 162 10.77 0.27 -26.57
CA ILE A 162 9.66 0.02 -27.47
C ILE A 162 8.44 0.90 -27.12
N TRP A 163 7.53 1.04 -28.08
CA TRP A 163 6.23 1.68 -27.87
C TRP A 163 5.17 0.60 -27.72
N ILE A 164 4.54 0.55 -26.55
CA ILE A 164 3.50 -0.41 -26.21
C ILE A 164 2.15 0.30 -26.21
N ALA A 165 1.20 -0.20 -26.99
CA ALA A 165 -0.22 0.08 -26.81
C ALA A 165 -0.81 -1.09 -25.97
N PRO A 166 -1.21 -0.86 -24.71
CA PRO A 166 -1.62 -1.95 -23.84
C PRO A 166 -2.93 -2.59 -24.33
N THR A 167 -2.86 -3.85 -24.71
CA THR A 167 -3.99 -4.66 -25.19
C THR A 167 -4.29 -5.86 -24.30
N SER A 168 -3.34 -6.31 -23.51
CA SER A 168 -3.47 -7.38 -22.52
C SER A 168 -3.24 -6.87 -21.09
N LEU A 169 -3.56 -7.67 -20.08
CA LEU A 169 -3.19 -7.35 -18.70
C LEU A 169 -1.67 -7.40 -18.49
N HIS A 170 -0.96 -8.26 -19.22
CA HIS A 170 0.47 -8.40 -19.12
C HIS A 170 1.20 -7.10 -19.53
N ASP A 171 0.69 -6.36 -20.51
CA ASP A 171 1.29 -5.08 -20.94
C ASP A 171 1.36 -4.05 -19.81
N PHE A 172 0.45 -4.10 -18.83
CA PHE A 172 0.45 -3.21 -17.67
C PHE A 172 1.51 -3.58 -16.62
N THR A 173 2.18 -4.73 -16.74
CA THR A 173 3.32 -5.10 -15.90
C THR A 173 4.59 -4.35 -16.31
N SER A 174 4.68 -3.90 -17.56
CA SER A 174 5.89 -3.32 -18.13
C SER A 174 6.17 -1.92 -17.58
N GLY A 175 7.44 -1.69 -17.25
CA GLY A 175 7.92 -0.37 -16.83
C GLY A 175 7.70 0.66 -17.94
N GLY A 176 7.06 1.79 -17.60
CA GLY A 176 6.69 2.85 -18.54
C GLY A 176 5.22 2.86 -18.92
N VAL A 177 4.57 1.69 -18.97
CA VAL A 177 3.11 1.60 -18.98
C VAL A 177 2.59 1.87 -17.56
N SER A 178 3.12 1.14 -16.58
CA SER A 178 2.84 1.33 -15.15
C SER A 178 4.08 1.70 -14.35
N ASP A 179 3.89 2.44 -13.27
CA ASP A 179 4.89 2.73 -12.26
C ASP A 179 5.02 1.53 -11.32
N ILE A 180 6.23 0.98 -11.26
CA ILE A 180 6.56 -0.12 -10.35
C ILE A 180 6.50 0.37 -8.91
N GLN A 181 5.55 -0.16 -8.15
CA GLN A 181 5.38 0.12 -6.74
C GLN A 181 6.19 -0.89 -5.91
N LYS A 182 7.21 -0.36 -5.24
CA LYS A 182 7.93 -1.07 -4.19
C LYS A 182 7.06 -1.14 -2.94
N GLU A 183 7.32 -2.14 -2.11
CA GLU A 183 6.67 -2.24 -0.82
C GLU A 183 6.89 -0.96 0.00
N PRO A 184 5.81 -0.30 0.47
CA PRO A 184 5.93 0.89 1.31
C PRO A 184 6.68 0.57 2.60
N CYS A 185 7.85 1.17 2.80
CA CYS A 185 8.67 0.95 3.99
C CYS A 185 9.07 2.27 4.64
N MET A 186 8.41 2.59 5.76
CA MET A 186 8.74 3.76 6.58
C MET A 186 10.20 3.79 7.00
N ARG A 187 10.70 2.65 7.47
CA ARG A 187 12.06 2.52 7.97
C ARG A 187 13.08 2.77 6.86
N GLY A 188 12.82 2.25 5.66
CA GLY A 188 13.61 2.50 4.46
C GLY A 188 13.61 3.98 4.08
N GLU A 189 12.45 4.63 4.13
CA GLU A 189 12.34 6.06 3.83
C GLU A 189 13.05 6.94 4.87
N ILE A 190 12.92 6.62 6.16
CA ILE A 190 13.70 7.28 7.23
C ILE A 190 15.20 7.12 6.96
N PHE A 191 15.65 5.91 6.62
CA PHE A 191 17.05 5.65 6.31
C PHE A 191 17.54 6.48 5.12
N ARG A 192 16.78 6.49 4.01
CA ARG A 192 17.08 7.29 2.80
C ARG A 192 17.20 8.77 3.11
N LEU A 193 16.27 9.33 3.89
CA LEU A 193 16.29 10.74 4.28
C LEU A 193 17.45 11.07 5.22
N ARG A 194 17.77 10.18 6.16
CA ARG A 194 18.93 10.34 7.05
C ARG A 194 20.23 10.30 6.28
N GLU A 195 20.40 9.34 5.36
CA GLU A 195 21.58 9.25 4.48
C GLU A 195 21.79 10.55 3.70
N TYR A 196 20.74 11.04 3.03
CA TYR A 196 20.77 12.31 2.32
C TYR A 196 21.23 13.49 3.19
N LEU A 197 20.69 13.61 4.41
CA LEU A 197 21.05 14.69 5.34
C LEU A 197 22.44 14.50 5.96
N SER A 198 22.91 13.26 6.11
CA SER A 198 24.23 12.95 6.68
C SER A 198 25.37 13.39 5.77
N MET A 199 25.09 13.56 4.48
CA MET A 199 26.03 14.15 3.51
C MET A 199 26.17 15.68 3.66
N ARG A 200 25.44 16.32 4.57
CA ARG A 200 25.50 17.78 4.82
C ARG A 200 26.30 18.06 6.08
N GLU A 201 27.36 18.86 5.96
CA GLU A 201 28.28 19.17 7.07
C GLU A 201 27.61 19.83 8.29
N TRP A 202 26.49 20.51 8.09
CA TRP A 202 25.76 21.25 9.14
C TRP A 202 24.70 20.41 9.87
N CYS A 203 24.49 19.15 9.51
CA CYS A 203 23.41 18.32 10.08
C CYS A 203 23.95 17.20 10.96
N THR A 204 23.68 17.25 12.27
CA THR A 204 24.08 16.18 13.19
C THR A 204 23.03 15.07 13.29
N SER A 205 23.44 13.91 13.82
CA SER A 205 22.48 12.84 14.14
C SER A 205 21.41 13.26 15.14
N ALA A 206 21.73 14.18 16.07
CA ALA A 206 20.77 14.72 17.03
C ALA A 206 19.72 15.59 16.34
N ASP A 207 20.14 16.41 15.37
CA ASP A 207 19.23 17.26 14.60
C ASP A 207 18.23 16.43 13.77
N MET A 208 18.69 15.33 13.17
CA MET A 208 17.82 14.39 12.46
C MET A 208 16.78 13.74 13.39
N VAL A 209 17.16 13.38 14.62
CA VAL A 209 16.21 12.86 15.60
C VAL A 209 15.20 13.93 15.98
N ASN A 210 15.66 15.17 16.21
CA ASN A 210 14.82 16.31 16.58
C ASN A 210 13.85 16.73 15.47
N ILE A 211 14.21 16.61 14.19
CA ILE A 211 13.30 16.89 13.06
C ILE A 211 12.29 15.76 12.81
N GLY A 212 12.41 14.63 13.50
CA GLY A 212 11.44 13.54 13.46
C GLY A 212 11.93 12.25 12.81
N LEU A 213 13.14 12.22 12.23
CA LEU A 213 13.76 11.03 11.60
C LEU A 213 14.37 10.05 12.61
N ARG A 214 13.76 9.91 13.79
CA ARG A 214 14.13 8.84 14.74
C ARG A 214 13.65 7.49 14.21
N PRO A 215 14.30 6.36 14.55
CA PRO A 215 13.76 5.04 14.24
C PRO A 215 12.35 4.88 14.82
N ARG A 216 11.37 4.60 13.95
CA ARG A 216 9.96 4.34 14.32
C ARG A 216 9.42 3.21 13.47
N SER A 217 8.31 2.64 13.93
CA SER A 217 7.53 1.67 13.18
C SER A 217 6.31 2.35 12.56
N ASP A 218 5.97 1.90 11.36
CA ASP A 218 4.71 2.23 10.67
C ASP A 218 3.45 1.94 11.49
N ARG A 219 3.53 1.08 12.53
CA ARG A 219 2.46 0.85 13.52
C ARG A 219 1.91 2.14 14.14
N GLU A 220 2.64 3.27 14.10
CA GLU A 220 2.07 4.57 14.51
C GLU A 220 0.88 5.03 13.66
N PHE A 221 0.80 4.57 12.41
CA PHE A 221 -0.32 4.81 11.48
C PHE A 221 -1.34 3.66 11.48
N PHE A 222 -1.02 2.54 12.12
CA PHE A 222 -1.81 1.32 12.07
C PHE A 222 -2.06 0.81 13.50
N PRO A 223 -3.01 1.41 14.25
CA PRO A 223 -3.32 1.00 15.61
C PRO A 223 -3.66 -0.49 15.68
N THR A 224 -3.00 -1.20 16.59
CA THR A 224 -3.18 -2.65 16.79
C THR A 224 -4.30 -2.97 17.79
N ASN A 225 -4.85 -1.96 18.45
CA ASN A 225 -5.91 -2.07 19.44
C ASN A 225 -7.33 -1.86 18.86
N GLU A 226 -7.44 -1.66 17.55
CA GLU A 226 -8.71 -1.48 16.84
C GLU A 226 -8.94 -2.67 15.89
N PRO A 227 -10.19 -3.14 15.74
CA PRO A 227 -10.56 -4.10 14.69
C PRO A 227 -10.34 -3.51 13.29
N TRP A 228 -9.70 -4.28 12.42
CA TRP A 228 -9.48 -3.93 11.02
C TRP A 228 -10.36 -4.76 10.09
N ILE A 229 -10.75 -4.15 8.98
CA ILE A 229 -11.54 -4.79 7.93
C ILE A 229 -10.95 -4.52 6.55
N LEU A 230 -11.04 -5.51 5.66
CA LEU A 230 -10.88 -5.36 4.22
C LEU A 230 -12.24 -5.05 3.62
N ARG A 231 -12.35 -3.98 2.83
CA ARG A 231 -13.60 -3.59 2.16
C ARG A 231 -13.47 -3.76 0.66
N ASN A 232 -14.41 -4.48 0.07
CA ASN A 232 -14.70 -4.42 -1.36
C ASN A 232 -15.68 -3.26 -1.60
N LEU A 233 -15.15 -2.15 -2.09
CA LEU A 233 -15.90 -0.93 -2.36
C LEU A 233 -16.82 -1.05 -3.57
N THR A 234 -16.55 -1.98 -4.49
CA THR A 234 -17.37 -2.22 -5.69
C THR A 234 -18.69 -2.90 -5.33
N GLN A 235 -18.63 -3.92 -4.46
CA GLN A 235 -19.82 -4.70 -4.07
C GLN A 235 -20.39 -4.29 -2.71
N LYS A 236 -19.78 -3.32 -2.03
CA LYS A 236 -20.12 -2.95 -0.65
C LYS A 236 -20.10 -4.15 0.28
N GLN A 237 -19.00 -4.91 0.23
CA GLN A 237 -18.77 -6.05 1.12
C GLN A 237 -17.58 -5.76 2.02
N PHE A 238 -17.54 -6.36 3.21
CA PHE A 238 -16.33 -6.31 4.04
C PHE A 238 -16.03 -7.65 4.71
N VAL A 239 -14.76 -7.84 5.04
CA VAL A 239 -14.20 -9.01 5.72
C VAL A 239 -13.46 -8.53 6.97
N ARG A 240 -13.74 -9.15 8.11
CA ARG A 240 -13.09 -8.84 9.39
C ARG A 240 -11.79 -9.59 9.58
N ALA A 241 -10.78 -8.94 10.15
CA ALA A 241 -9.51 -9.58 10.52
C ALA A 241 -9.72 -10.81 11.41
N GLU A 242 -10.64 -10.70 12.39
CA GLU A 242 -10.91 -11.74 13.39
C GLU A 242 -11.54 -13.00 12.80
N ALA A 243 -12.15 -12.91 11.63
CA ALA A 243 -12.75 -14.07 10.96
C ALA A 243 -11.73 -14.87 10.12
N ILE A 244 -10.66 -14.21 9.67
CA ILE A 244 -9.62 -14.83 8.83
C ILE A 244 -8.48 -15.37 9.69
N ALA A 245 -8.08 -14.61 10.72
CA ALA A 245 -6.90 -14.94 11.52
C ALA A 245 -7.04 -16.29 12.21
N LEU A 246 -5.97 -17.09 12.18
CA LEU A 246 -5.92 -18.39 12.88
C LEU A 246 -6.09 -18.25 14.39
N LYS A 247 -5.54 -17.16 14.95
CA LYS A 247 -5.56 -16.83 16.36
C LYS A 247 -5.66 -15.32 16.56
N PRO A 248 -6.35 -14.83 17.61
CA PRO A 248 -6.41 -13.40 17.91
C PRO A 248 -5.04 -12.75 18.10
N GLU A 249 -4.05 -13.48 18.64
CA GLU A 249 -2.69 -12.98 18.91
C GLU A 249 -1.89 -12.70 17.63
N PHE A 250 -2.34 -13.20 16.48
CA PHE A 250 -1.71 -12.99 15.18
C PHE A 250 -2.15 -11.70 14.50
N ILE A 251 -3.12 -10.97 15.08
CA ILE A 251 -3.65 -9.73 14.52
C ILE A 251 -2.85 -8.54 15.05
N HIS A 252 -2.10 -7.87 14.18
CA HIS A 252 -1.28 -6.69 14.49
C HIS A 252 -1.75 -5.46 13.70
N GLY A 253 -3.03 -5.11 13.87
CA GLY A 253 -3.68 -4.06 13.08
C GLY A 253 -4.13 -4.63 11.72
N PRO A 254 -3.77 -4.02 10.58
CA PRO A 254 -4.10 -4.58 9.27
C PRO A 254 -3.19 -5.75 8.87
N ASP A 255 -2.01 -5.89 9.50
CA ASP A 255 -1.11 -7.01 9.30
C ASP A 255 -1.54 -8.19 10.17
N ILE A 256 -1.76 -9.35 9.55
CA ILE A 256 -2.13 -10.59 10.24
C ILE A 256 -1.05 -11.62 9.92
N ASN A 257 -0.45 -12.23 10.95
CA ASN A 257 0.58 -13.25 10.73
C ASN A 257 -0.02 -14.47 10.02
N ILE A 258 0.75 -15.03 9.09
CA ILE A 258 0.48 -16.26 8.33
C ILE A 258 -0.69 -16.16 7.33
N LEU A 259 -1.88 -15.79 7.80
CA LEU A 259 -3.10 -15.81 7.00
C LEU A 259 -3.94 -14.56 7.29
N GLY A 260 -4.06 -13.67 6.30
CA GLY A 260 -4.72 -12.39 6.46
C GLY A 260 -5.40 -11.86 5.19
N PHE A 261 -5.48 -10.54 5.11
CA PHE A 261 -6.19 -9.87 4.01
C PHE A 261 -5.53 -10.05 2.65
N SER A 262 -4.20 -10.22 2.61
CA SER A 262 -3.46 -10.43 1.36
C SER A 262 -3.83 -11.76 0.70
N GLU A 263 -3.96 -12.82 1.49
CA GLU A 263 -4.32 -14.16 1.01
C GLU A 263 -5.78 -14.20 0.55
N VAL A 264 -6.67 -13.54 1.30
CA VAL A 264 -8.06 -13.32 0.88
C VAL A 264 -8.13 -12.61 -0.47
N LEU A 265 -7.38 -11.52 -0.64
CA LEU A 265 -7.35 -10.78 -1.90
C LEU A 265 -6.85 -11.65 -3.03
N LEU A 266 -5.65 -12.25 -2.90
CA LEU A 266 -5.08 -13.08 -3.97
C LEU A 266 -6.01 -14.21 -4.39
N SER A 267 -6.67 -14.88 -3.44
CA SER A 267 -7.60 -15.97 -3.77
C SER A 267 -8.80 -15.54 -4.62
N ARG A 268 -9.20 -14.25 -4.55
CA ARG A 268 -10.41 -13.74 -5.22
C ARG A 268 -10.17 -12.71 -6.33
N ILE A 269 -8.96 -12.13 -6.46
CA ILE A 269 -8.65 -11.13 -7.50
C ILE A 269 -7.86 -11.69 -8.69
N CYS A 270 -7.53 -12.98 -8.67
CA CYS A 270 -6.75 -13.62 -9.73
C CYS A 270 -7.50 -13.68 -11.07
N TRP A 271 -6.76 -13.49 -12.17
CA TRP A 271 -7.28 -13.54 -13.53
C TRP A 271 -6.25 -14.22 -14.45
N SER A 272 -6.57 -15.42 -14.93
CA SER A 272 -5.77 -16.21 -15.86
C SER A 272 -6.64 -17.17 -16.68
N SER A 273 -6.21 -17.48 -17.90
CA SER A 273 -6.75 -18.56 -18.74
C SER A 273 -6.13 -19.92 -18.45
N SER A 274 -5.02 -19.96 -17.72
CA SER A 274 -4.28 -21.18 -17.39
C SER A 274 -4.56 -21.63 -15.95
N PRO A 275 -4.55 -22.95 -15.68
CA PRO A 275 -4.66 -23.43 -14.31
C PRO A 275 -3.43 -23.02 -13.49
N ALA A 276 -3.66 -22.53 -12.28
CA ALA A 276 -2.58 -22.16 -11.38
C ALA A 276 -1.82 -23.40 -10.88
N PHE A 277 -0.50 -23.43 -11.15
CA PHE A 277 0.36 -24.49 -10.65
C PHE A 277 0.60 -24.37 -9.15
N GLY A 278 0.69 -25.51 -8.46
CA GLY A 278 0.94 -25.56 -7.01
C GLY A 278 -0.30 -25.30 -6.16
N ILE A 279 -1.50 -25.36 -6.77
CA ILE A 279 -2.79 -25.34 -6.07
C ILE A 279 -3.55 -26.59 -6.51
N GLU A 280 -4.01 -27.39 -5.54
CA GLU A 280 -4.70 -28.65 -5.83
C GLU A 280 -6.06 -28.46 -6.56
N ASP A 281 -6.82 -27.42 -6.21
CA ASP A 281 -8.03 -26.99 -6.93
C ASP A 281 -7.97 -25.49 -7.28
N PRO A 282 -7.38 -25.13 -8.43
CA PRO A 282 -7.22 -23.73 -8.85
C PRO A 282 -8.49 -23.17 -9.53
N THR A 283 -9.52 -24.00 -9.76
CA THR A 283 -10.59 -23.73 -10.72
C THR A 283 -11.37 -22.46 -10.41
N ASN A 284 -11.52 -22.13 -9.12
CA ASN A 284 -12.26 -20.95 -8.66
C ASN A 284 -11.36 -19.72 -8.39
N ILE A 285 -10.04 -19.89 -8.43
CA ILE A 285 -9.09 -18.82 -8.13
C ILE A 285 -8.70 -18.06 -9.40
N CYS A 286 -8.38 -18.76 -10.49
CA CYS A 286 -7.88 -18.13 -11.72
C CYS A 286 -8.90 -17.22 -12.43
N ARG A 287 -10.19 -17.28 -12.08
CA ARG A 287 -11.22 -16.35 -12.55
C ARG A 287 -11.97 -15.78 -11.35
N GLY A 288 -11.20 -15.10 -10.51
CA GLY A 288 -11.65 -14.63 -9.22
C GLY A 288 -12.82 -13.65 -9.30
N VAL A 289 -13.80 -13.85 -8.43
CA VAL A 289 -15.06 -13.05 -8.37
C VAL A 289 -14.84 -11.59 -8.02
N TRP A 290 -13.65 -11.23 -7.55
CA TRP A 290 -13.24 -9.89 -7.15
C TRP A 290 -12.19 -9.27 -8.08
N ALA A 291 -11.83 -9.95 -9.17
CA ALA A 291 -10.89 -9.44 -10.15
C ALA A 291 -11.41 -8.13 -10.76
N GLY A 292 -10.62 -7.06 -10.66
CA GLY A 292 -10.97 -5.73 -11.15
C GLY A 292 -11.85 -4.91 -10.21
N HIS A 293 -12.15 -5.36 -9.00
CA HIS A 293 -12.87 -4.55 -7.99
C HIS A 293 -11.96 -3.55 -7.28
N ARG A 294 -12.59 -2.60 -6.57
CA ARG A 294 -11.90 -1.58 -5.76
C ARG A 294 -11.89 -1.97 -4.28
N PHE A 295 -10.74 -1.78 -3.62
CA PHE A 295 -10.57 -2.19 -2.23
C PHE A 295 -9.91 -1.12 -1.38
N ASP A 296 -10.18 -1.16 -0.08
CA ASP A 296 -9.31 -0.56 0.92
C ASP A 296 -9.29 -1.39 2.21
N ILE A 297 -8.29 -1.17 3.06
CA ILE A 297 -8.23 -1.74 4.40
C ILE A 297 -8.33 -0.59 5.40
N THR A 298 -9.28 -0.68 6.34
CA THR A 298 -9.56 0.40 7.29
C THR A 298 -10.04 -0.15 8.63
N THR A 299 -10.15 0.71 9.64
CA THR A 299 -10.67 0.29 10.95
C THR A 299 -12.19 0.18 10.93
N LEU A 300 -12.74 -0.79 11.66
CA LEU A 300 -14.19 -0.99 11.76
C LEU A 300 -14.90 0.26 12.32
N ALA A 301 -14.24 1.00 13.21
CA ALA A 301 -14.74 2.26 13.75
C ALA A 301 -14.95 3.31 12.65
N ARG A 302 -13.93 3.52 11.78
CA ARG A 302 -14.02 4.44 10.63
C ARG A 302 -15.10 4.04 9.64
N HIS A 303 -15.24 2.74 9.40
CA HIS A 303 -16.27 2.23 8.53
C HIS A 303 -17.67 2.55 9.07
N ARG A 304 -17.93 2.24 10.35
CA ARG A 304 -19.22 2.53 11.00
C ARG A 304 -19.55 4.01 11.03
N GLU A 305 -18.57 4.87 11.27
CA GLU A 305 -18.76 6.33 11.22
C GLU A 305 -19.15 6.81 9.83
N LYS A 306 -18.45 6.35 8.78
CA LYS A 306 -18.69 6.77 7.40
C LYS A 306 -19.96 6.22 6.79
N THR A 307 -20.37 5.03 7.20
CA THR A 307 -21.55 4.31 6.67
C THR A 307 -22.74 4.41 7.62
N ALA A 308 -22.69 5.32 8.60
CA ALA A 308 -23.79 5.53 9.52
C ALA A 308 -25.08 5.90 8.75
N GLY A 309 -26.04 4.97 8.73
CA GLY A 309 -27.31 5.12 7.99
C GLY A 309 -27.34 4.45 6.61
N GLU A 310 -26.23 3.86 6.16
CA GLU A 310 -26.18 2.98 4.99
C GLU A 310 -26.38 1.52 5.43
N ASN A 311 -27.41 0.84 4.91
CA ASN A 311 -27.71 -0.56 5.21
C ASN A 311 -27.36 -1.52 4.07
N ASP A 312 -26.53 -1.09 3.12
CA ASP A 312 -26.19 -1.86 1.91
C ASP A 312 -24.83 -2.55 1.99
N TRP A 313 -24.09 -2.39 3.09
CA TRP A 313 -22.86 -3.12 3.34
C TRP A 313 -23.13 -4.52 3.88
N VAL A 314 -22.55 -5.52 3.22
CA VAL A 314 -22.68 -6.93 3.60
C VAL A 314 -21.39 -7.43 4.23
N ASP A 315 -21.50 -8.03 5.40
CA ASP A 315 -20.41 -8.74 6.04
C ASP A 315 -20.29 -10.15 5.42
N VAL A 316 -19.23 -10.39 4.65
CA VAL A 316 -18.97 -11.68 3.98
C VAL A 316 -17.87 -12.48 4.68
N SER A 317 -17.58 -12.13 5.95
CA SER A 317 -16.48 -12.71 6.71
C SER A 317 -16.51 -14.24 6.80
N ASP A 318 -17.67 -14.81 7.12
CA ASP A 318 -17.80 -16.26 7.34
C ASP A 318 -17.68 -17.05 6.02
N GLU A 319 -18.23 -16.51 4.93
CA GLU A 319 -18.11 -17.09 3.58
C GLU A 319 -16.66 -17.14 3.14
N VAL A 320 -15.97 -16.00 3.24
CA VAL A 320 -14.55 -15.87 2.85
C VAL A 320 -13.67 -16.76 3.72
N ALA A 321 -13.89 -16.79 5.04
CA ALA A 321 -13.13 -17.64 5.95
C ALA A 321 -13.28 -19.13 5.62
N GLN A 322 -14.48 -19.57 5.24
CA GLN A 322 -14.74 -20.95 4.83
C GLN A 322 -14.06 -21.31 3.50
N GLU A 323 -14.07 -20.40 2.53
CA GLU A 323 -13.37 -20.60 1.26
C GLU A 323 -11.86 -20.73 1.47
N ILE A 324 -11.25 -19.79 2.20
CA ILE A 324 -9.83 -19.82 2.54
C ILE A 324 -9.48 -21.10 3.29
N ALA A 325 -10.30 -21.51 4.27
CA ALA A 325 -10.07 -22.76 4.98
C ALA A 325 -10.08 -23.98 4.05
N THR A 326 -10.94 -23.97 3.03
CA THR A 326 -11.01 -25.05 2.03
C THR A 326 -9.75 -25.08 1.17
N ILE A 327 -9.30 -23.93 0.67
CA ILE A 327 -8.07 -23.81 -0.13
C ILE A 327 -6.86 -24.34 0.68
N TRP A 328 -6.71 -23.91 1.93
CA TRP A 328 -5.59 -24.32 2.77
C TRP A 328 -5.65 -25.81 3.15
N GLN A 329 -6.85 -26.33 3.46
CA GLN A 329 -7.04 -27.73 3.81
C GLN A 329 -6.69 -28.67 2.65
N SER A 330 -7.06 -28.33 1.41
CA SER A 330 -6.67 -29.13 0.24
C SER A 330 -5.15 -29.17 0.09
N ASN A 331 -4.47 -28.02 0.18
CA ASN A 331 -3.04 -27.96 -0.10
C ASN A 331 -2.13 -28.47 1.03
N LEU A 332 -2.56 -28.37 2.29
CA LEU A 332 -1.74 -28.70 3.47
C LEU A 332 -2.28 -29.87 4.31
N GLY A 333 -3.46 -30.39 3.97
CA GLY A 333 -4.11 -31.49 4.70
C GLY A 333 -5.03 -31.03 5.84
N ALA A 334 -5.59 -31.99 6.57
CA ALA A 334 -6.60 -31.74 7.60
C ALA A 334 -6.08 -30.92 8.80
N ASP A 335 -4.83 -31.14 9.20
CA ASP A 335 -4.19 -30.51 10.37
C ASP A 335 -3.48 -29.18 10.02
N TRP A 336 -3.89 -28.53 8.93
CA TRP A 336 -3.22 -27.33 8.40
C TRP A 336 -3.21 -26.16 9.39
N ARG A 337 -4.24 -26.05 10.24
CA ARG A 337 -4.34 -24.98 11.23
C ARG A 337 -3.30 -25.17 12.33
N GLU A 338 -3.18 -26.38 12.84
CA GLU A 338 -2.18 -26.76 13.83
C GLU A 338 -0.78 -26.55 13.27
N PHE A 339 -0.52 -27.07 12.08
CA PHE A 339 0.76 -26.92 11.38
C PHE A 339 1.16 -25.45 11.23
N LEU A 340 0.27 -24.60 10.70
CA LEU A 340 0.57 -23.18 10.51
C LEU A 340 0.74 -22.43 11.83
N CYS A 341 -0.01 -22.81 12.88
CA CYS A 341 0.13 -22.20 14.19
C CYS A 341 1.49 -22.45 14.86
N GLU A 342 2.28 -23.43 14.42
CA GLU A 342 3.65 -23.66 14.90
C GLU A 342 4.65 -22.61 14.38
N PHE A 343 4.30 -21.90 13.30
CA PHE A 343 5.17 -20.91 12.64
C PHE A 343 4.81 -19.44 12.98
N GLY A 344 3.75 -19.21 13.76
CA GLY A 344 3.09 -17.89 13.92
C GLY A 344 3.46 -17.04 15.10
#